data_AF-A0A226CVH4-F1
#
_entry.id   AF-A0A226CVH4-F1
#
_cell.length_a   1.000
_cell.length_b   1.000
_cell.length_c   1.000
_cell.angle_alpha   90.00
_cell.angle_beta   90.00
_cell.angle_gamma   90.00
#
_symmetry.space_group_name_H-M   'P 1'
#
loop_
_entity.id
_entity.type
_entity.pdbx_description
1 polymer ?
#
loop_
_entity_poly.entity_id
_entity_poly.type
_entity_poly.pdbx_seq_one_letter_code
_entity_poly.pdbx_strand_id
1 'polypeptide(L)'
;MPSKRFSIWIVVPLFFTTFMLLAQYELYLTVNLVAPPGYKLLHNLSEFFANDHTIVYLSEDVQGFSSTKNQLVKEYARISLGGFPHEKTIVARHDWHNFSEHVTKHRPKNVILVNRKLSVFYCHLRLQNKLLQGEYECFIVYNVALNRARFTVLRNMLRVEIGRTISLLDMSGFPDMWDSQLKHLRKLTAMHWPSRRVALPYISINTLTSFFKFVGICVVLFVITVMLEIVSEVEFRSRFCNKVRDVVKTVVRHWSKFVGVNENRKSRRKNSWLNRKQFF
;
A
#
# COMPACT_ATOMS: atom_id res chain seq x y z
N MET A 1 37.21 24.48 37.38
CA MET A 1 36.66 25.27 36.25
C MET A 1 37.34 24.88 34.95
N PRO A 2 36.78 23.96 34.15
CA PRO A 2 37.08 23.85 32.73
C PRO A 2 35.92 24.45 31.94
N SER A 3 36.20 25.53 31.20
CA SER A 3 35.29 26.12 30.21
C SER A 3 35.07 25.13 29.07
N LYS A 4 34.07 24.26 29.21
CA LYS A 4 33.63 23.32 28.15
C LYS A 4 32.90 24.09 27.05
N ARG A 5 33.62 24.92 26.29
CA ARG A 5 33.19 25.31 24.94
C ARG A 5 33.32 24.06 24.08
N PHE A 6 32.26 23.26 24.00
CA PHE A 6 32.15 22.29 22.90
C PHE A 6 32.41 23.07 21.62
N SER A 7 33.51 22.74 20.94
CA SER A 7 33.97 23.49 19.78
C SER A 7 32.86 23.49 18.76
N ILE A 8 32.42 24.68 18.34
CA ILE A 8 31.39 24.88 17.30
C ILE A 8 31.71 24.02 16.07
N TRP A 9 33.01 23.83 15.80
CA TRP A 9 33.56 22.98 14.76
C TRP A 9 33.21 21.49 14.86
N ILE A 10 32.83 20.99 16.04
CA ILE A 10 32.36 19.61 16.25
C ILE A 10 30.83 19.54 16.12
N VAL A 11 30.13 20.57 16.61
CA VAL A 11 28.66 20.59 16.60
C VAL A 11 28.10 20.70 15.18
N VAL A 12 28.69 21.55 14.34
CA VAL A 12 28.25 21.75 12.95
C VAL A 12 28.29 20.46 12.11
N PRO A 13 29.41 19.71 12.02
CA PRO A 13 29.43 18.48 11.24
C PRO A 13 28.53 17.40 11.84
N LEU A 14 28.39 17.34 13.17
CA LEU A 14 27.53 16.38 13.84
C LEU A 14 26.04 16.66 13.56
N PHE A 15 25.64 17.92 13.49
CA PHE A 15 24.30 18.30 13.06
C PHE A 15 24.05 17.99 11.58
N PHE A 16 25.03 18.25 10.72
CA PHE A 16 24.95 17.95 9.29
C PHE A 16 24.85 16.44 9.01
N THR A 17 25.66 15.60 9.69
CA THR A 17 25.57 14.15 9.56
C THR A 17 24.24 13.63 10.07
N THR A 18 23.74 14.15 11.20
CA THR A 18 22.41 13.77 11.74
C THR A 18 21.30 14.11 10.74
N PHE A 19 21.34 15.31 10.14
CA PHE A 19 20.37 15.72 9.13
C PHE A 19 20.43 14.84 7.87
N MET A 20 21.63 14.54 7.37
CA MET A 20 21.81 13.66 6.21
C MET A 20 21.32 12.24 6.49
N LEU A 21 21.55 11.71 7.68
CA LEU A 21 21.08 10.39 8.09
C LEU A 21 19.55 10.36 8.21
N LEU A 22 18.95 11.43 8.75
CA LEU A 22 17.50 11.59 8.81
C LEU A 22 16.87 11.66 7.42
N ALA A 23 17.48 12.43 6.50
CA ALA A 23 17.02 12.57 5.12
C ALA A 23 17.13 11.24 4.35
N GLN A 24 18.23 10.49 4.53
CA GLN A 24 18.38 9.15 3.96
C GLN A 24 17.36 8.16 4.52
N TYR A 25 17.09 8.23 5.83
CA TYR A 25 16.08 7.39 6.47
C TYR A 25 14.67 7.68 5.94
N GLU A 26 14.29 8.95 5.82
CA GLU A 26 13.00 9.36 5.22
C GLU A 26 12.90 8.94 3.75
N LEU A 27 13.98 9.07 2.97
CA LEU A 27 14.01 8.60 1.59
C LEU A 27 13.86 7.07 1.51
N TYR A 28 14.54 6.32 2.38
CA TYR A 28 14.39 4.88 2.47
C TYR A 28 12.96 4.47 2.90
N LEU A 29 12.37 5.19 3.85
CA LEU A 29 11.04 4.91 4.37
C LEU A 29 9.97 5.22 3.32
N THR A 30 10.07 6.36 2.66
CA THR A 30 9.17 6.74 1.55
C THR A 30 9.29 5.77 0.38
N VAL A 31 10.51 5.38 -0.01
CA VAL A 31 10.70 4.37 -1.06
C VAL A 31 10.08 3.04 -0.68
N ASN A 32 10.27 2.54 0.54
CA ASN A 32 9.72 1.24 0.95
C ASN A 32 8.23 1.25 1.31
N LEU A 33 7.66 2.41 1.65
CA LEU A 33 6.22 2.55 1.89
C LEU A 33 5.43 2.80 0.61
N VAL A 34 6.03 3.49 -0.37
CA VAL A 34 5.36 3.85 -1.63
C VAL A 34 5.63 2.81 -2.71
N ALA A 35 6.81 2.17 -2.72
CA ALA A 35 7.06 1.10 -3.67
C ALA A 35 6.42 -0.20 -3.17
N PRO A 36 5.48 -0.80 -3.93
CA PRO A 36 5.01 -2.13 -3.62
C PRO A 36 6.20 -3.10 -3.62
N PRO A 37 6.17 -4.18 -2.80
CA PRO A 37 7.24 -5.16 -2.79
C PRO A 37 7.53 -5.63 -4.22
N GLY A 38 8.81 -5.63 -4.61
CA GLY A 38 9.22 -6.05 -5.93
C GLY A 38 8.66 -7.44 -6.24
N TYR A 39 7.95 -7.57 -7.36
CA TYR A 39 7.39 -8.86 -7.75
C TYR A 39 8.53 -9.84 -8.01
N LYS A 40 8.48 -11.00 -7.36
CA LYS A 40 9.39 -12.09 -7.70
C LYS A 40 8.89 -12.74 -8.99
N LEU A 41 9.66 -12.61 -10.07
CA LEU A 41 9.33 -13.26 -11.32
C LEU A 41 9.55 -14.78 -11.17
N LEU A 42 8.47 -15.55 -11.29
CA LEU A 42 8.51 -17.01 -11.22
C LEU A 42 8.79 -17.54 -12.62
N HIS A 43 9.92 -18.22 -12.80
CA HIS A 43 10.38 -18.64 -14.12
C HIS A 43 9.78 -19.97 -14.59
N ASN A 44 9.29 -20.80 -13.67
CA ASN A 44 8.77 -22.13 -13.99
C ASN A 44 7.54 -22.50 -13.13
N LEU A 45 6.81 -23.52 -13.60
CA LEU A 45 5.59 -23.99 -12.95
C LEU A 45 5.87 -24.71 -11.62
N SER A 46 7.07 -25.27 -11.43
CA SER A 46 7.47 -25.87 -10.14
C SER A 46 7.66 -24.83 -9.05
N GLU A 47 8.38 -23.74 -9.33
CA GLU A 47 8.56 -22.62 -8.41
C GLU A 47 7.21 -21.97 -8.12
N PHE A 48 6.31 -21.91 -9.10
CA PHE A 48 4.94 -21.47 -8.89
C PHE A 48 4.21 -22.30 -7.82
N PHE A 49 4.21 -23.63 -7.97
CA PHE A 49 3.56 -24.51 -6.98
C PHE A 49 4.32 -24.58 -5.65
N ALA A 50 5.64 -24.42 -5.64
CA ALA A 50 6.45 -24.38 -4.43
C ALA A 50 6.15 -23.15 -3.54
N ASN A 51 5.66 -22.05 -4.13
CA ASN A 51 5.23 -20.85 -3.40
C ASN A 51 3.75 -20.87 -2.97
N ASP A 52 3.12 -22.05 -3.00
CA ASP A 52 1.70 -22.27 -2.65
C ASP A 52 0.70 -21.48 -3.50
N HIS A 53 1.05 -21.23 -4.76
CA HIS A 53 0.08 -20.70 -5.70
C HIS A 53 -0.83 -21.80 -6.24
N THR A 54 -2.08 -21.42 -6.50
CA THR A 54 -3.11 -22.33 -7.02
C THR A 54 -3.52 -21.85 -8.42
N ILE A 55 -3.55 -22.76 -9.40
CA ILE A 55 -3.96 -22.42 -10.77
C ILE A 55 -5.46 -22.69 -10.92
N VAL A 56 -6.19 -21.69 -11.38
CA VAL A 56 -7.61 -21.80 -11.74
C VAL A 56 -7.72 -21.74 -13.26
N TYR A 57 -8.26 -22.76 -13.91
CA TYR A 57 -8.39 -22.81 -15.38
C TYR A 57 -9.73 -23.37 -15.83
N LEU A 58 -10.13 -23.08 -17.07
CA LEU A 58 -11.35 -23.62 -17.67
C LEU A 58 -11.18 -25.10 -18.05
N SER A 59 -12.18 -25.92 -17.73
CA SER A 59 -12.33 -27.25 -18.33
C SER A 59 -12.86 -27.14 -19.77
N GLU A 60 -12.02 -26.70 -20.70
CA GLU A 60 -12.35 -26.79 -22.11
C GLU A 60 -12.07 -28.21 -22.63
N ASP A 61 -13.00 -29.13 -22.37
CA ASP A 61 -13.09 -30.38 -23.13
C ASP A 61 -13.87 -30.10 -24.42
N VAL A 62 -13.29 -29.28 -25.30
CA VAL A 62 -13.84 -29.14 -26.64
C VAL A 62 -13.63 -30.48 -27.33
N GLN A 63 -14.69 -31.08 -27.90
CA GLN A 63 -14.65 -32.41 -28.52
C GLN A 63 -13.43 -32.55 -29.46
N GLY A 64 -12.53 -33.48 -29.11
CA GLY A 64 -11.30 -33.76 -29.86
C GLY A 64 -10.12 -32.83 -29.57
N PHE A 65 -10.13 -32.01 -28.51
CA PHE A 65 -9.00 -31.19 -28.06
C PHE A 65 -8.41 -31.76 -26.77
N SER A 66 -7.09 -31.62 -26.57
CA SER A 66 -6.51 -31.89 -25.25
C SER A 66 -6.96 -30.80 -24.28
N SER A 67 -7.66 -31.19 -23.23
CA SER A 67 -8.04 -30.30 -22.14
C SER A 67 -6.85 -29.53 -21.59
N THR A 68 -7.06 -28.30 -21.11
CA THR A 68 -6.00 -27.50 -20.46
C THR A 68 -5.36 -28.28 -19.32
N LYS A 69 -6.15 -29.07 -18.57
CA LYS A 69 -5.66 -30.01 -17.56
C LYS A 69 -4.65 -31.00 -18.14
N ASN A 70 -5.01 -31.68 -19.23
CA ASN A 70 -4.15 -32.68 -19.85
C ASN A 70 -2.87 -32.06 -20.41
N GLN A 71 -2.92 -30.83 -20.92
CA GLN A 71 -1.72 -30.11 -21.36
C GLN A 71 -0.80 -29.78 -20.19
N LEU A 72 -1.34 -29.22 -19.10
CA LEU A 72 -0.58 -28.92 -17.89
C LEU A 72 0.08 -30.17 -17.30
N VAL A 73 -0.66 -31.28 -17.20
CA VAL A 73 -0.12 -32.56 -16.70
C VAL A 73 1.01 -33.06 -17.60
N LYS A 74 0.83 -33.02 -18.93
CA LYS A 74 1.87 -33.45 -19.88
C LYS A 74 3.11 -32.57 -19.83
N GLU A 75 2.95 -31.25 -19.77
CA GLU A 75 4.07 -30.30 -19.69
C GLU A 75 4.82 -30.46 -18.35
N TYR A 76 4.10 -30.66 -17.25
CA TYR A 76 4.70 -30.91 -15.95
C TYR A 76 5.50 -32.22 -15.91
N ALA A 77 4.93 -33.29 -16.45
CA ALA A 77 5.61 -34.58 -16.60
C ALA A 77 6.85 -34.47 -17.49
N ARG A 78 6.78 -33.71 -18.59
CA ARG A 78 7.90 -33.50 -19.52
C ARG A 78 9.08 -32.77 -18.89
N ILE A 79 8.83 -31.86 -17.95
CA ILE A 79 9.88 -31.11 -17.24
C ILE A 79 10.40 -31.91 -16.02
N SER A 80 9.92 -33.14 -15.80
CA SER A 80 10.38 -34.06 -14.74
C SER A 80 10.24 -33.50 -13.33
N LEU A 81 9.19 -32.71 -13.07
CA LEU A 81 8.95 -32.06 -11.78
C LEU A 81 8.27 -32.98 -10.75
N GLY A 82 8.14 -34.29 -11.04
CA GLY A 82 7.44 -35.26 -10.20
C GLY A 82 5.95 -35.39 -10.54
N GLY A 83 5.15 -35.77 -9.53
CA GLY A 83 3.70 -35.90 -9.67
C GLY A 83 3.02 -34.54 -9.82
N PHE A 84 2.04 -34.43 -10.72
CA PHE A 84 1.30 -33.18 -10.91
C PHE A 84 0.44 -32.86 -9.67
N PRO A 85 0.57 -31.66 -9.07
CA PRO A 85 -0.14 -31.30 -7.84
C PRO A 85 -1.61 -30.97 -8.12
N HIS A 86 -2.45 -32.01 -8.19
CA HIS A 86 -3.88 -31.87 -8.47
C HIS A 86 -4.60 -31.00 -7.45
N GLU A 87 -4.17 -31.03 -6.18
CA GLU A 87 -4.69 -30.25 -5.07
C GLU A 87 -4.44 -28.74 -5.20
N LYS A 88 -3.42 -28.33 -5.97
CA LYS A 88 -3.11 -26.92 -6.28
C LYS A 88 -3.72 -26.45 -7.60
N THR A 89 -4.70 -27.20 -8.12
CA THR A 89 -5.42 -26.83 -9.33
C THR A 89 -6.92 -26.87 -9.15
N ILE A 90 -7.60 -25.83 -9.64
CA ILE A 90 -9.05 -25.70 -9.60
C ILE A 90 -9.58 -25.62 -11.02
N VAL A 91 -10.48 -26.54 -11.34
CA VAL A 91 -11.17 -26.59 -12.62
C VAL A 91 -12.44 -25.76 -12.53
N ALA A 92 -12.48 -24.63 -13.21
CA ALA A 92 -13.65 -23.76 -13.29
C ALA A 92 -14.54 -24.16 -14.48
N ARG A 93 -15.86 -24.10 -14.28
CA ARG A 93 -16.84 -24.23 -15.37
C ARG A 93 -16.85 -22.96 -16.23
N HIS A 94 -17.38 -23.09 -17.44
CA HIS A 94 -17.33 -22.07 -18.51
C HIS A 94 -17.89 -20.67 -18.20
N ASP A 95 -18.53 -20.48 -17.05
CA ASP A 95 -18.98 -19.15 -16.63
C ASP A 95 -17.86 -18.37 -15.93
N TRP A 96 -17.66 -17.12 -16.36
CA TRP A 96 -16.74 -16.17 -15.73
C TRP A 96 -17.05 -15.97 -14.24
N HIS A 97 -18.33 -16.08 -13.84
CA HIS A 97 -18.72 -15.99 -12.42
C HIS A 97 -17.93 -16.98 -11.54
N ASN A 98 -17.55 -18.13 -12.08
CA ASN A 98 -16.78 -19.14 -11.34
C ASN A 98 -15.32 -18.69 -11.10
N PHE A 99 -14.70 -17.96 -12.02
CA PHE A 99 -13.34 -17.46 -11.82
C PHE A 99 -13.26 -16.43 -10.70
N SER A 100 -14.26 -15.55 -10.64
CA SER A 100 -14.34 -14.50 -9.63
C SER A 100 -14.51 -15.02 -8.21
N GLU A 101 -15.08 -16.22 -8.03
CA GLU A 101 -15.21 -16.85 -6.72
C GLU A 101 -13.88 -17.38 -6.18
N HIS A 102 -12.97 -17.77 -7.09
CA HIS A 102 -11.69 -18.33 -6.71
C HIS A 102 -10.61 -17.26 -6.51
N VAL A 103 -10.65 -16.16 -7.26
CA VAL A 103 -9.70 -15.05 -7.09
C VAL A 103 -10.38 -13.89 -6.40
N THR A 104 -10.16 -13.82 -5.09
CA THR A 104 -10.71 -12.80 -4.19
C THR A 104 -9.60 -12.17 -3.37
N LYS A 105 -9.90 -11.04 -2.70
CA LYS A 105 -9.03 -10.39 -1.70
C LYS A 105 -8.49 -11.36 -0.65
N HIS A 106 -9.28 -12.37 -0.26
CA HIS A 106 -8.91 -13.35 0.77
C HIS A 106 -8.10 -14.53 0.21
N ARG A 107 -7.99 -14.67 -1.12
CA ARG A 107 -7.26 -15.74 -1.80
C ARG A 107 -6.33 -15.17 -2.88
N PRO A 108 -5.33 -14.35 -2.49
CA PRO A 108 -4.45 -13.67 -3.44
C PRO A 108 -3.49 -14.62 -4.18
N LYS A 109 -3.29 -15.84 -3.67
CA LYS A 109 -2.40 -16.85 -4.27
C LYS A 109 -3.04 -17.61 -5.45
N ASN A 110 -4.31 -17.34 -5.75
CA ASN A 110 -5.02 -18.00 -6.84
C ASN A 110 -4.79 -17.25 -8.15
N VAL A 111 -4.34 -17.96 -9.18
CA VAL A 111 -3.99 -17.39 -10.48
C VAL A 111 -4.88 -17.97 -11.55
N ILE A 112 -5.50 -17.10 -12.35
CA ILE A 112 -6.36 -17.52 -13.45
C ILE A 112 -5.53 -17.73 -14.70
N LEU A 113 -5.63 -18.94 -15.27
CA LEU A 113 -5.06 -19.29 -16.55
C LEU A 113 -6.16 -19.27 -17.63
N VAL A 114 -6.03 -18.35 -18.60
CA VAL A 114 -7.02 -18.17 -19.68
C VAL A 114 -6.38 -18.40 -21.04
N ASN A 115 -7.11 -19.15 -21.88
CA ASN A 115 -6.69 -19.53 -23.22
C ASN A 115 -6.97 -18.40 -24.24
N ARG A 116 -6.32 -17.23 -24.16
CA ARG A 116 -6.25 -16.15 -25.21
C ARG A 116 -5.75 -14.83 -24.59
N LYS A 117 -4.82 -14.12 -25.26
CA LYS A 117 -4.30 -12.81 -24.83
C LYS A 117 -5.42 -11.78 -24.54
N LEU A 118 -6.37 -11.65 -25.46
CA LEU A 118 -7.48 -10.70 -25.32
C LEU A 118 -8.41 -11.06 -24.15
N SER A 119 -8.68 -12.36 -23.96
CA SER A 119 -9.47 -12.83 -22.84
C SER A 119 -8.76 -12.53 -21.52
N VAL A 120 -7.46 -12.81 -21.39
CA VAL A 120 -6.67 -12.48 -20.20
C VAL A 120 -6.76 -10.97 -19.91
N PHE A 121 -6.64 -10.11 -20.93
CA PHE A 121 -6.75 -8.66 -20.76
C PHE A 121 -8.14 -8.24 -20.23
N TYR A 122 -9.21 -8.78 -20.80
CA TYR A 122 -10.57 -8.51 -20.34
C TYR A 122 -10.81 -9.01 -18.91
N CYS A 123 -10.33 -10.22 -18.60
CA CYS A 123 -10.39 -10.84 -17.28
C CYS A 123 -9.68 -9.97 -16.23
N HIS A 124 -8.49 -9.49 -16.56
CA HIS A 124 -7.70 -8.58 -15.73
C HIS A 124 -8.44 -7.27 -15.45
N LEU A 125 -8.95 -6.59 -16.49
CA LEU A 125 -9.73 -5.37 -16.30
C LEU A 125 -10.95 -5.60 -15.42
N ARG A 126 -11.69 -6.69 -15.64
CA ARG A 126 -12.90 -7.01 -14.86
C ARG A 126 -12.53 -7.32 -13.41
N LEU A 127 -11.46 -8.05 -13.17
CA LEU A 127 -11.04 -8.41 -11.84
C LEU A 127 -10.57 -7.19 -11.04
N GLN A 128 -9.71 -6.36 -11.65
CA GLN A 128 -9.20 -5.16 -11.02
C GLN A 128 -10.32 -4.14 -10.75
N ASN A 129 -11.11 -3.80 -11.77
CA ASN A 129 -12.04 -2.66 -11.67
C ASN A 129 -13.41 -3.04 -11.09
N LYS A 130 -13.90 -4.28 -11.32
CA LYS A 130 -15.25 -4.69 -10.89
C LYS A 130 -15.25 -5.50 -9.60
N LEU A 131 -14.32 -6.45 -9.44
CA LEU A 131 -14.29 -7.33 -8.27
C LEU A 131 -13.49 -6.75 -7.12
N LEU A 132 -12.28 -6.28 -7.42
CA LEU A 132 -11.38 -5.70 -6.43
C LEU A 132 -11.54 -4.18 -6.29
N GLN A 133 -12.50 -3.59 -7.01
CA GLN A 133 -12.88 -2.17 -6.95
C GLN A 133 -11.70 -1.19 -7.12
N GLY A 134 -10.59 -1.62 -7.73
CA GLY A 134 -9.35 -0.83 -7.84
C GLY A 134 -8.51 -0.75 -6.57
N GLU A 135 -8.87 -1.46 -5.49
CA GLU A 135 -8.08 -1.51 -4.23
C GLU A 135 -6.78 -2.30 -4.36
N TYR A 136 -6.73 -3.24 -5.30
CA TYR A 136 -5.64 -4.20 -5.45
C TYR A 136 -5.09 -4.17 -6.86
N GLU A 137 -3.76 -4.15 -6.96
CA GLU A 137 -3.07 -4.34 -8.23
C GLU A 137 -3.10 -5.81 -8.64
N CYS A 138 -3.54 -6.06 -9.86
CA CYS A 138 -3.54 -7.38 -10.46
C CYS A 138 -2.42 -7.44 -11.50
N PHE A 139 -1.62 -8.49 -11.48
CA PHE A 139 -0.58 -8.68 -12.49
C PHE A 139 -1.08 -9.57 -13.62
N ILE A 140 -0.67 -9.21 -14.83
CA ILE A 140 -0.99 -9.95 -16.05
C ILE A 140 0.30 -10.45 -16.68
N VAL A 141 0.38 -11.76 -16.89
CA VAL A 141 1.52 -12.40 -17.56
C VAL A 141 1.02 -13.00 -18.86
N TYR A 142 1.68 -12.65 -19.96
CA TYR A 142 1.41 -13.21 -21.29
C TYR A 142 2.44 -14.29 -21.63
N ASN A 143 2.15 -15.07 -22.67
CA ASN A 143 3.09 -16.03 -23.25
C ASN A 143 3.54 -17.14 -22.30
N VAL A 144 2.68 -17.55 -21.35
CA VAL A 144 2.85 -18.82 -20.66
C VAL A 144 2.56 -19.91 -21.71
N ALA A 145 3.64 -20.56 -22.18
CA ALA A 145 3.59 -21.44 -23.34
C ALA A 145 2.78 -22.70 -23.03
N LEU A 146 1.51 -22.72 -23.46
CA LEU A 146 0.74 -23.94 -23.68
C LEU A 146 0.70 -24.17 -25.19
N ASN A 147 1.39 -25.23 -25.63
CA ASN A 147 1.61 -25.49 -27.06
C ASN A 147 0.27 -25.61 -27.82
N ARG A 148 -0.09 -24.58 -28.60
CA ARG A 148 -1.29 -24.57 -29.44
C ARG A 148 -1.00 -25.23 -30.79
N ALA A 149 -0.96 -26.56 -30.82
CA ALA A 149 -0.70 -27.34 -32.03
C ALA A 149 -1.76 -27.20 -33.14
N ARG A 150 -2.96 -26.67 -32.85
CA ARG A 150 -4.11 -26.77 -33.79
C ARG A 150 -4.26 -25.61 -34.77
N PHE A 151 -3.73 -24.44 -34.45
CA PHE A 151 -3.74 -23.32 -35.41
C PHE A 151 -2.74 -23.50 -36.54
N THR A 152 -1.82 -24.46 -36.43
CA THR A 152 -0.83 -24.77 -37.46
C THR A 152 -1.46 -25.55 -38.63
N VAL A 153 -2.39 -26.48 -38.36
CA VAL A 153 -2.98 -27.35 -39.41
C VAL A 153 -4.02 -26.59 -40.26
N LEU A 154 -4.94 -25.86 -39.62
CA LEU A 154 -5.92 -25.03 -40.33
C LEU A 154 -5.27 -23.80 -40.99
N ARG A 155 -4.20 -23.23 -40.40
CA ARG A 155 -3.34 -22.29 -41.14
C ARG A 155 -2.77 -22.98 -42.37
N ASN A 156 -2.22 -24.19 -42.30
CA ASN A 156 -1.52 -24.79 -43.43
C ASN A 156 -2.39 -25.02 -44.67
N MET A 157 -3.69 -25.32 -44.53
CA MET A 157 -4.59 -25.46 -45.70
C MET A 157 -5.06 -24.10 -46.26
N LEU A 158 -5.53 -23.18 -45.40
CA LEU A 158 -6.00 -21.85 -45.84
C LEU A 158 -4.85 -20.89 -46.23
N ARG A 159 -3.62 -21.15 -45.80
CA ARG A 159 -2.42 -20.36 -46.11
C ARG A 159 -1.89 -20.60 -47.52
N VAL A 160 -2.32 -21.63 -48.22
CA VAL A 160 -1.92 -21.76 -49.64
C VAL A 160 -2.71 -20.78 -50.50
N GLU A 161 -3.99 -20.57 -50.19
CA GLU A 161 -4.90 -19.75 -51.01
C GLU A 161 -5.03 -18.31 -50.50
N ILE A 162 -5.17 -18.12 -49.19
CA ILE A 162 -5.29 -16.80 -48.55
C ILE A 162 -3.96 -16.34 -47.94
N GLY A 163 -2.91 -17.18 -47.97
CA GLY A 163 -1.67 -16.89 -47.26
C GLY A 163 -0.92 -15.68 -47.80
N ARG A 164 -1.02 -15.37 -49.10
CA ARG A 164 -0.44 -14.12 -49.65
C ARG A 164 -1.12 -12.89 -49.07
N THR A 165 -2.45 -12.88 -48.98
CA THR A 165 -3.21 -11.78 -48.40
C THR A 165 -3.00 -11.69 -46.88
N ILE A 166 -2.98 -12.83 -46.19
CA ILE A 166 -2.68 -12.87 -44.76
C ILE A 166 -1.25 -12.39 -44.49
N SER A 167 -0.25 -12.80 -45.28
CA SER A 167 1.12 -12.33 -45.11
C SER A 167 1.25 -10.84 -45.39
N LEU A 168 0.52 -10.31 -46.37
CA LEU A 168 0.50 -8.88 -46.65
C LEU A 168 -0.13 -8.10 -45.49
N LEU A 169 -1.23 -8.61 -44.91
CA LEU A 169 -1.84 -8.04 -43.72
C LEU A 169 -0.91 -8.13 -42.49
N ASP A 170 -0.23 -9.25 -42.30
CA ASP A 170 0.75 -9.45 -41.21
C ASP A 170 1.92 -8.47 -41.35
N MET A 171 2.50 -8.35 -42.55
CA MET A 171 3.57 -7.40 -42.87
C MET A 171 3.13 -5.94 -42.73
N SER A 172 1.86 -5.63 -43.01
CA SER A 172 1.30 -4.28 -42.82
C SER A 172 1.06 -3.92 -41.35
N GLY A 173 1.29 -4.83 -40.41
CA GLY A 173 1.04 -4.62 -38.98
C GLY A 173 -0.44 -4.62 -38.61
N PHE A 174 -1.33 -5.08 -39.50
CA PHE A 174 -2.77 -5.10 -39.27
C PHE A 174 -3.16 -5.89 -38.01
N PRO A 175 -2.58 -7.08 -37.72
CA PRO A 175 -2.91 -7.81 -36.49
C PRO A 175 -2.62 -7.00 -35.23
N ASP A 176 -1.49 -6.29 -35.18
CA ASP A 176 -1.12 -5.46 -34.03
C ASP A 176 -2.05 -4.26 -33.88
N MET A 177 -2.41 -3.61 -35.00
CA MET A 177 -3.38 -2.53 -35.00
C MET A 177 -4.76 -3.02 -34.51
N TRP A 178 -5.22 -4.16 -35.01
CA TRP A 178 -6.51 -4.76 -34.63
C TRP A 178 -6.55 -5.14 -33.15
N ASP A 179 -5.50 -5.78 -32.64
CA ASP A 179 -5.34 -6.09 -31.22
C ASP A 179 -5.33 -4.81 -30.36
N SER A 180 -4.69 -3.75 -30.83
CA SER A 180 -4.66 -2.45 -30.15
C SER A 180 -6.05 -1.81 -30.07
N GLN A 181 -6.79 -1.80 -31.19
CA GLN A 181 -8.17 -1.29 -31.26
C GLN A 181 -9.11 -2.07 -30.33
N LEU A 182 -9.02 -3.41 -30.34
CA LEU A 182 -9.80 -4.26 -29.45
C LEU A 182 -9.47 -3.99 -27.97
N LYS A 183 -8.19 -3.85 -27.61
CA LYS A 183 -7.80 -3.47 -26.25
C LYS A 183 -8.32 -2.10 -25.87
N HIS A 184 -8.23 -1.13 -26.77
CA HIS A 184 -8.73 0.22 -26.56
C HIS A 184 -10.23 0.22 -26.30
N LEU A 185 -11.02 -0.46 -27.13
CA LEU A 185 -12.46 -0.62 -26.94
C LEU A 185 -12.77 -1.24 -25.57
N ARG A 186 -12.07 -2.30 -25.17
CA ARG A 186 -12.25 -2.93 -23.86
C ARG A 186 -11.88 -1.99 -22.70
N LYS A 187 -10.84 -1.17 -22.84
CA LYS A 187 -10.50 -0.13 -21.85
C LYS A 187 -11.62 0.90 -21.75
N LEU A 188 -12.15 1.39 -22.86
CA LEU A 188 -13.28 2.34 -22.86
C LEU A 188 -14.50 1.74 -22.15
N THR A 189 -14.84 0.48 -22.43
CA THR A 189 -15.93 -0.21 -21.70
C THR A 189 -15.63 -0.30 -20.21
N ALA A 190 -14.38 -0.60 -19.84
CA ALA A 190 -13.97 -0.71 -18.44
C ALA A 190 -13.91 0.64 -17.71
N MET A 191 -13.70 1.75 -18.42
CA MET A 191 -13.77 3.11 -17.84
C MET A 191 -15.16 3.47 -17.33
N HIS A 192 -16.21 2.86 -17.89
CA HIS A 192 -17.58 3.03 -17.41
C HIS A 192 -17.85 2.24 -16.12
N TRP A 193 -16.93 1.39 -15.69
CA TRP A 193 -17.05 0.71 -14.40
C TRP A 193 -16.61 1.67 -13.29
N PRO A 194 -17.26 1.65 -12.11
CA PRO A 194 -16.92 2.52 -11.00
C PRO A 194 -15.53 2.15 -10.46
N SER A 195 -14.50 2.77 -11.05
CA SER A 195 -13.13 2.67 -10.59
C SER A 195 -12.99 3.61 -9.40
N ARG A 196 -13.10 3.08 -8.18
CA ARG A 196 -12.49 3.75 -7.04
C ARG A 196 -10.99 3.58 -7.22
N ARG A 197 -10.31 4.55 -7.84
CA ARG A 197 -8.88 4.67 -7.63
C ARG A 197 -8.72 4.97 -6.14
N VAL A 198 -8.48 3.93 -5.36
CA VAL A 198 -8.18 4.10 -3.95
C VAL A 198 -6.92 4.95 -3.93
N ALA A 199 -7.02 6.11 -3.28
CA ALA A 199 -5.84 6.92 -3.00
C ALA A 199 -4.79 5.97 -2.43
N LEU A 200 -3.56 6.00 -2.97
CA LEU A 200 -2.40 5.25 -2.48
C LEU A 200 -2.52 5.10 -0.97
N PRO A 201 -2.34 3.89 -0.40
CA PRO A 201 -2.64 3.60 1.00
C PRO A 201 -2.06 4.74 1.83
N TYR A 202 -2.97 5.61 2.31
CA TYR A 202 -2.55 6.83 2.97
C TYR A 202 -1.75 6.37 4.18
N ILE A 203 -0.59 7.01 4.41
CA ILE A 203 0.19 6.77 5.63
C ILE A 203 -0.76 7.12 6.79
N SER A 204 -1.39 6.09 7.34
CA SER A 204 -2.35 6.26 8.41
C SER A 204 -1.58 6.68 9.66
N ILE A 205 -2.20 7.48 10.52
CA ILE A 205 -1.61 7.82 11.84
C ILE A 205 -1.16 6.56 12.61
N ASN A 206 -1.78 5.41 12.33
CA ASN A 206 -1.43 4.11 12.89
C ASN A 206 -0.03 3.61 12.48
N THR A 207 0.43 3.90 11.26
CA THR A 207 1.79 3.51 10.83
C THR A 207 2.87 4.41 11.45
N LEU A 208 2.53 5.65 11.77
CA LEU A 208 3.41 6.61 12.46
C LEU A 208 3.40 6.49 13.99
N THR A 209 2.55 5.64 14.56
CA THR A 209 2.36 5.59 16.03
C THR A 209 3.63 5.17 16.76
N SER A 210 4.41 4.24 16.20
CA SER A 210 5.70 3.82 16.77
C SER A 210 6.72 4.95 16.79
N PHE A 211 6.74 5.80 15.74
CA PHE A 211 7.58 6.98 15.68
C PHE A 211 7.20 8.00 16.76
N PHE A 212 5.90 8.32 16.90
CA PHE A 212 5.43 9.23 17.94
C PHE A 212 5.75 8.73 19.36
N LYS A 213 5.67 7.42 19.59
CA LYS A 213 6.08 6.82 20.87
C LYS A 213 7.58 7.02 21.13
N PHE A 214 8.42 6.76 20.14
CA PHE A 214 9.87 6.95 20.26
C PHE A 214 10.23 8.42 20.54
N VAL A 215 9.68 9.36 19.75
CA VAL A 215 9.87 10.80 19.95
C VAL A 215 9.40 11.23 21.34
N GLY A 216 8.24 10.73 21.79
CA GLY A 216 7.73 10.98 23.14
C GLY A 216 8.69 10.52 24.24
N ILE A 217 9.25 9.31 24.13
CA ILE A 217 10.24 8.79 25.08
C ILE A 217 11.51 9.66 25.07
N CYS A 218 12.02 10.05 23.90
CA CYS A 218 13.20 10.91 23.79
C CYS A 218 12.99 12.27 24.47
N VAL A 219 11.81 12.89 24.29
CA VAL A 219 11.48 14.17 24.94
C VAL A 219 11.42 14.03 26.45
N VAL A 220 10.82 12.96 26.98
CA VAL A 220 10.77 12.70 28.42
C VAL A 220 12.17 12.50 29.00
N LEU A 221 13.00 11.70 28.34
CA LEU A 221 14.40 11.48 28.77
C LEU A 221 15.21 12.78 28.76
N PHE A 222 15.04 13.61 27.73
CA PHE A 222 15.69 14.91 27.64
C PHE A 222 15.30 15.84 28.79
N VAL A 223 14.01 15.89 29.13
CA VAL A 223 13.51 16.67 30.28
C VAL A 223 14.12 16.15 31.58
N ILE A 224 14.21 14.82 31.77
CA ILE A 224 14.83 14.22 32.95
C ILE A 224 16.31 14.58 33.04
N THR A 225 17.08 14.49 31.95
CA THR A 225 18.50 14.85 31.95
C THR A 225 18.72 16.32 32.26
N VAL A 226 17.91 17.23 31.70
CA VAL A 226 17.97 18.66 32.00
C VAL A 226 17.65 18.92 33.48
N MET A 227 16.63 18.26 34.03
CA MET A 227 16.30 18.39 35.45
C MET A 227 17.42 17.88 36.35
N LEU A 228 18.02 16.73 36.02
CA LEU A 228 19.16 16.18 36.76
C LEU A 228 20.37 17.11 36.71
N GLU A 229 20.65 17.73 35.56
CA GLU A 229 21.75 18.68 35.39
C GLU A 229 21.53 19.94 36.24
N ILE A 230 20.32 20.51 36.21
CA ILE A 230 19.94 21.66 37.06
C ILE A 230 20.06 21.32 38.56
N VAL A 231 19.71 20.11 38.97
CA VAL A 231 19.80 19.67 40.37
C VAL A 231 21.25 19.43 40.81
N SER A 232 22.09 18.92 39.91
CA SER A 232 23.48 18.58 40.18
C SER A 232 24.38 19.81 40.31
N GLU A 233 24.04 20.92 39.66
CA GLU A 233 24.82 22.15 39.70
C GLU A 233 24.38 23.04 40.87
N VAL A 234 25.17 23.01 41.96
CA VAL A 234 24.87 23.69 43.24
C VAL A 234 24.61 25.20 43.07
N GLU A 235 25.32 25.86 42.16
CA GLU A 235 25.13 27.29 41.86
C GLU A 235 23.81 27.57 41.13
N PHE A 236 23.39 26.68 40.22
CA PHE A 236 22.15 26.83 39.46
C PHE A 236 20.91 26.54 40.30
N ARG A 237 21.03 25.59 41.24
CA ARG A 237 19.96 25.24 42.18
C ARG A 237 19.48 26.46 42.99
N SER A 238 20.38 27.33 43.44
CA SER A 238 20.00 28.55 44.18
C SER A 238 19.27 29.56 43.29
N ARG A 239 19.75 29.80 42.06
CA ARG A 239 19.13 30.76 41.11
C ARG A 239 17.79 30.26 40.61
N PHE A 240 17.65 28.96 40.35
CA PHE A 240 16.41 28.36 39.88
C PHE A 240 15.35 28.35 40.97
N CYS A 241 15.69 27.97 42.22
CA CYS A 241 14.77 28.08 43.35
C CYS A 241 14.28 29.52 43.57
N ASN A 242 15.15 30.52 43.36
CA ASN A 242 14.75 31.93 43.46
C ASN A 242 13.80 32.34 42.32
N LYS A 243 14.07 31.97 41.07
CA LYS A 243 13.16 32.25 39.95
C LYS A 243 11.81 31.54 40.07
N VAL A 244 11.79 30.26 40.45
CA VAL A 244 10.54 29.51 40.66
C VAL A 244 9.74 30.14 41.82
N ARG A 245 10.40 30.53 42.91
CA ARG A 245 9.76 31.23 44.02
C ARG A 245 9.16 32.57 43.57
N ASP A 246 9.84 33.30 42.69
CA ASP A 246 9.32 34.57 42.14
C ASP A 246 8.14 34.34 41.20
N VAL A 247 8.19 33.34 40.34
CA VAL A 247 7.04 32.96 39.47
C VAL A 247 5.85 32.54 40.34
N VAL A 248 6.06 31.68 41.34
CA VAL A 248 5.00 31.26 42.26
C VAL A 248 4.42 32.45 43.04
N LYS A 249 5.26 33.35 43.58
CA LYS A 249 4.79 34.58 44.22
C LYS A 249 3.97 35.45 43.26
N THR A 250 4.37 35.54 42.00
CA THR A 250 3.66 36.32 40.98
C THR A 250 2.29 35.70 40.69
N VAL A 251 2.23 34.38 40.50
CA VAL A 251 0.99 33.63 40.28
C VAL A 251 0.06 33.75 41.48
N VAL A 252 0.55 33.55 42.70
CA VAL A 252 -0.25 33.68 43.94
C VAL A 252 -0.78 35.10 44.13
N ARG A 253 0.03 36.13 43.83
CA ARG A 253 -0.38 37.54 43.91
C ARG A 253 -1.42 37.90 42.84
N HIS A 254 -1.35 37.27 41.66
CA HIS A 254 -2.36 37.44 40.62
C HIS A 254 -3.67 36.72 40.99
N TRP A 255 -3.56 35.52 41.55
CA TRP A 255 -4.69 34.73 42.01
C TRP A 255 -5.43 35.42 43.17
N SER A 256 -4.71 35.98 44.15
CA SER A 256 -5.33 36.70 45.27
C SER A 256 -6.05 37.97 44.83
N LYS A 257 -5.54 38.70 43.83
CA LYS A 257 -6.28 39.80 43.18
C LYS A 257 -7.54 39.30 42.49
N PHE A 258 -7.47 38.16 41.80
CA PHE A 258 -8.63 37.61 41.10
C PHE A 258 -9.74 37.16 42.08
N VAL A 259 -9.36 36.52 43.19
CA VAL A 259 -10.29 36.09 44.25
C VAL A 259 -10.88 37.30 45.00
N GLY A 260 -10.06 38.29 45.37
CA GLY A 260 -10.52 39.50 46.07
C GLY A 260 -11.43 40.41 45.24
N VAL A 261 -11.25 40.46 43.91
CA VAL A 261 -12.17 41.16 43.00
C VAL A 261 -13.54 40.47 42.95
N ASN A 262 -13.60 39.16 43.20
CA ASN A 262 -14.83 38.41 43.14
C ASN A 262 -15.69 38.57 44.42
N GLU A 263 -15.06 38.76 45.59
CA GLU A 263 -15.76 39.08 46.84
C GLU A 263 -16.41 40.48 46.81
N ASN A 264 -15.70 41.48 46.29
CA ASN A 264 -16.25 42.84 46.15
C ASN A 264 -17.43 42.92 45.15
N ARG A 265 -17.45 42.06 44.10
CA ARG A 265 -18.60 41.96 43.18
C ARG A 265 -19.81 41.27 43.81
N LYS A 266 -19.61 40.26 44.68
CA LYS A 266 -20.72 39.62 45.41
C LYS A 266 -21.37 40.57 46.43
N SER A 267 -20.58 41.42 47.11
CA SER A 267 -21.11 42.43 48.05
C SER A 267 -21.94 43.51 47.35
N ARG A 268 -21.46 44.04 46.19
CA ARG A 268 -22.25 45.02 45.40
C ARG A 268 -23.56 44.46 44.83
N ARG A 269 -23.61 43.17 44.45
CA ARG A 269 -24.85 42.54 43.99
C ARG A 269 -25.88 42.33 45.12
N LYS A 270 -25.46 42.10 46.37
CA LYS A 270 -26.41 42.02 47.50
C LYS A 270 -27.09 43.36 47.79
N ASN A 271 -26.37 44.48 47.68
CA ASN A 271 -26.95 45.80 47.93
C ASN A 271 -27.88 46.28 46.81
N SER A 272 -27.68 45.85 45.54
CA SER A 272 -28.60 46.22 44.45
C SER A 272 -29.93 45.45 44.47
N TRP A 273 -30.00 44.32 45.17
CA TRP A 273 -31.25 43.56 45.33
C TRP A 273 -32.14 44.10 46.45
N LEU A 274 -31.54 44.69 47.50
CA LEU A 274 -32.30 45.31 48.60
C LEU A 274 -33.03 46.60 48.16
N ASN A 275 -32.44 47.39 47.25
CA ASN A 275 -33.08 48.61 46.73
C ASN A 275 -34.21 48.35 45.70
N ARG A 276 -34.38 47.12 45.18
CA ARG A 276 -35.49 46.79 44.27
C ARG A 276 -36.76 46.30 44.95
N LYS A 277 -36.74 46.09 46.27
CA LYS A 277 -37.91 45.62 47.05
C LYS A 277 -38.73 46.74 47.72
N GLN A 278 -38.43 48.01 47.46
CA GLN A 278 -39.20 49.16 47.97
C GLN A 278 -40.17 49.78 46.94
N PHE A 279 -40.32 49.17 45.75
CA PHE A 279 -41.19 49.66 44.69
C PHE A 279 -42.32 48.67 44.30
N PHE A 280 -42.63 47.72 45.18
CA PHE A 280 -43.83 46.88 45.10
C PHE A 280 -44.41 46.72 46.49
#